data_AF-A0A926YIE0-F1
#
_entry.id   AF-A0A926YIE0-F1
#
_cell.length_a   1.000
_cell.length_b   1.000
_cell.length_c   1.000
_cell.angle_alpha   90.00
_cell.angle_beta   90.00
_cell.angle_gamma   90.00
#
_symmetry.space_group_name_H-M   'P 1'
#
loop_
_entity.id
_entity.type
_entity.pdbx_description
1 polymer ?
#
loop_
_entity_poly.entity_id
_entity_poly.type
_entity_poly.pdbx_seq_one_letter_code
_entity_poly.pdbx_strand_id
1 'polypeptide(L)'
;MVQRWTRSALVCLSLLTTIALPATAATETKTATLGDVKAVLSYQKVETEGWAQYPDKRMTIQRSGQTILDAALPNDSEYDRPLVDTEYGYFRVVDLEGDREPEVLLDLFTGGAHCCTYSLIYRYDSKTQRYTSERFDWAHSGYRLEDLDRDGIPEFRSLNNRFAYAFASFAGSAMPLQIWQYRQGQRVDVTRRYPKLLYQQAYTFWNSYTEAKQKTYEEVKGLLAPYLADKCLLGQGQDGWQRVRQTYQERDRDSFFTNLRQFLKEGGYQCGKE
;
A
#
# COMPACT_ATOMS: atom_id res chain seq x y z
N MET A 1 -20.69 94.11 24.68
CA MET A 1 -20.44 93.06 23.66
C MET A 1 -19.69 91.93 24.36
N VAL A 2 -20.38 90.90 24.85
CA VAL A 2 -19.78 89.78 25.60
C VAL A 2 -20.19 88.49 24.92
N GLN A 3 -19.19 87.77 24.41
CA GLN A 3 -19.32 86.65 23.49
C GLN A 3 -19.44 85.34 24.28
N ARG A 4 -20.55 84.62 24.10
CA ARG A 4 -20.82 83.30 24.69
C ARG A 4 -20.01 82.22 23.95
N TRP A 5 -19.28 81.40 24.69
CA TRP A 5 -18.59 80.21 24.19
C TRP A 5 -19.46 78.97 24.42
N THR A 6 -19.79 78.25 23.35
CA THR A 6 -20.44 76.93 23.40
C THR A 6 -19.37 75.84 23.49
N ARG A 7 -19.51 74.94 24.46
CA ARG A 7 -18.67 73.74 24.60
C ARG A 7 -19.31 72.59 23.83
N SER A 8 -18.63 72.08 22.80
CA SER A 8 -19.00 70.83 22.11
C SER A 8 -18.33 69.65 22.81
N ALA A 9 -19.13 68.66 23.25
CA ALA A 9 -18.64 67.40 23.80
C ALA A 9 -18.38 66.41 22.67
N LEU A 10 -17.15 65.88 22.60
CA LEU A 10 -16.77 64.79 21.69
C LEU A 10 -17.12 63.45 22.35
N VAL A 11 -18.03 62.70 21.73
CA VAL A 11 -18.31 61.30 22.05
C VAL A 11 -17.31 60.45 21.27
N CYS A 12 -16.36 59.81 21.95
CA CYS A 12 -15.49 58.81 21.36
C CYS A 12 -16.23 57.46 21.28
N LEU A 13 -16.58 57.04 20.07
CA LEU A 13 -17.02 55.67 19.78
C LEU A 13 -15.77 54.78 19.68
N SER A 14 -15.52 53.94 20.68
CA SER A 14 -14.48 52.91 20.61
C SER A 14 -14.97 51.74 19.75
N LEU A 15 -14.44 51.63 18.53
CA LEU A 15 -14.55 50.40 17.73
C LEU A 15 -13.74 49.28 18.40
N LEU A 16 -14.45 48.30 18.97
CA LEU A 16 -13.89 47.01 19.35
C LEU A 16 -13.67 46.19 18.08
N THR A 17 -12.43 46.15 17.59
CA THR A 17 -12.00 45.21 16.55
C THR A 17 -11.80 43.84 17.18
N THR A 18 -12.72 42.91 16.96
CA THR A 18 -12.53 41.50 17.25
C THR A 18 -11.56 40.92 16.22
N ILE A 19 -10.32 40.69 16.63
CA ILE A 19 -9.36 39.92 15.84
C ILE A 19 -9.80 38.45 15.92
N ALA A 20 -10.50 37.97 14.89
CA ALA A 20 -10.74 36.55 14.72
C ALA A 20 -9.40 35.89 14.37
N LEU A 21 -8.79 35.16 15.31
CA LEU A 21 -7.65 34.31 15.01
C LEU A 21 -8.13 33.19 14.07
N PRO A 22 -7.36 32.85 13.01
CA PRO A 22 -7.70 31.71 12.17
C PRO A 22 -7.74 30.45 13.04
N ALA A 23 -8.83 29.68 12.94
CA ALA A 23 -8.94 28.41 13.62
C ALA A 23 -7.87 27.46 13.05
N THR A 24 -6.87 27.12 13.85
CA THR A 24 -5.92 26.07 13.50
C THR A 24 -6.65 24.73 13.48
N ALA A 25 -6.42 23.93 12.45
CA ALA A 25 -7.07 22.64 12.34
C ALA A 25 -6.70 21.75 13.54
N ALA A 26 -7.70 21.03 14.08
CA ALA A 26 -7.48 20.17 15.22
C ALA A 26 -6.48 19.06 14.87
N THR A 27 -5.56 18.78 15.79
CA THR A 27 -4.64 17.64 15.65
C THR A 27 -5.36 16.36 16.04
N GLU A 28 -5.50 15.44 15.10
CA GLU A 28 -5.95 14.08 15.32
C GLU A 28 -4.79 13.22 15.80
N THR A 29 -5.10 12.23 16.64
CA THR A 29 -4.11 11.24 17.10
C THR A 29 -4.70 9.85 17.04
N LYS A 30 -3.87 8.89 16.60
CA LYS A 30 -4.14 7.46 16.68
C LYS A 30 -3.01 6.82 17.48
N THR A 31 -3.34 5.79 18.24
CA THR A 31 -2.37 5.07 19.08
C THR A 31 -2.46 3.58 18.79
N ALA A 32 -1.31 2.92 18.71
CA ALA A 32 -1.19 1.47 18.66
C ALA A 32 -0.13 1.02 19.69
N THR A 33 -0.32 -0.15 20.29
CA THR A 33 0.53 -0.64 21.39
C THR A 33 0.69 -2.15 21.33
N LEU A 34 1.88 -2.64 21.64
CA LEU A 34 2.15 -4.05 21.93
C LEU A 34 3.35 -4.14 22.87
N GLY A 35 3.18 -4.84 24.01
CA GLY A 35 4.23 -4.92 25.03
C GLY A 35 4.60 -3.54 25.58
N ASP A 36 5.89 -3.21 25.55
CA ASP A 36 6.44 -1.92 25.99
C ASP A 36 6.53 -0.87 24.88
N VAL A 37 6.10 -1.21 23.66
CA VAL A 37 6.14 -0.32 22.49
C VAL A 37 4.78 0.35 22.31
N LYS A 38 4.79 1.68 22.22
CA LYS A 38 3.64 2.53 21.91
C LYS A 38 3.96 3.44 20.74
N ALA A 39 3.21 3.28 19.65
CA ALA A 39 3.25 4.17 18.51
C ALA A 39 2.09 5.16 18.56
N VAL A 40 2.38 6.43 18.28
CA VAL A 40 1.40 7.50 18.17
C VAL A 40 1.58 8.16 16.81
N LEU A 41 0.53 8.07 15.99
CA LEU A 41 0.40 8.85 14.76
C LEU A 41 -0.38 10.12 15.10
N SER A 42 0.16 11.28 14.75
CA SER A 42 -0.55 12.56 14.82
C SER A 42 -0.58 13.25 13.46
N TYR A 43 -1.68 13.90 13.12
CA TYR A 43 -1.82 14.68 11.90
C TYR A 43 -2.93 15.71 12.05
N GLN A 44 -2.95 16.72 11.19
CA GLN A 44 -4.13 17.56 11.02
C GLN A 44 -4.92 17.10 9.80
N LYS A 45 -6.22 17.38 9.80
CA LYS A 45 -7.08 17.21 8.62
C LYS A 45 -7.67 18.56 8.25
N VAL A 46 -7.36 19.02 7.03
CA VAL A 46 -7.78 20.32 6.52
C VAL A 46 -8.54 20.12 5.22
N GLU A 47 -9.81 20.53 5.17
CA GLU A 47 -10.57 20.53 3.92
C GLU A 47 -10.17 21.78 3.11
N THR A 48 -9.63 21.58 1.90
CA THR A 48 -9.21 22.64 0.98
C THR A 48 -9.76 22.36 -0.40
N GLU A 49 -10.47 23.33 -0.98
CA GLU A 49 -10.98 23.28 -2.37
C GLU A 49 -11.82 22.03 -2.73
N GLY A 50 -12.40 21.35 -1.72
CA GLY A 50 -13.25 20.17 -1.90
C GLY A 50 -12.54 18.82 -1.71
N TRP A 51 -11.29 18.82 -1.24
CA TRP A 51 -10.59 17.62 -0.80
C TRP A 51 -9.87 17.81 0.54
N ALA A 52 -9.71 16.70 1.27
CA ALA A 52 -9.01 16.68 2.54
C ALA A 52 -7.49 16.56 2.32
N GLN A 53 -6.75 17.52 2.85
CA GLN A 53 -5.29 17.50 2.98
C GLN A 53 -4.89 17.13 4.42
N TYR A 54 -3.71 16.54 4.56
CA TYR A 54 -3.21 16.02 5.83
C TYR A 54 -1.81 16.57 6.14
N PRO A 55 -1.70 17.85 6.58
CA PRO A 55 -0.41 18.42 6.97
C PRO A 55 0.03 17.93 8.36
N ASP A 56 1.28 18.24 8.71
CA ASP A 56 1.88 17.99 10.03
C ASP A 56 1.78 16.54 10.53
N LYS A 57 1.81 15.59 9.59
CA LYS A 57 1.84 14.16 9.87
C LYS A 57 3.14 13.79 10.60
N ARG A 58 3.03 13.11 11.73
CA ARG A 58 4.16 12.75 12.58
C ARG A 58 3.96 11.38 13.23
N MET A 59 5.05 10.64 13.33
CA MET A 59 5.14 9.38 14.05
C MET A 59 6.01 9.55 15.29
N THR A 60 5.45 9.24 16.45
CA THR A 60 6.17 9.13 17.71
C THR A 60 6.16 7.67 18.16
N ILE A 61 7.33 7.09 18.48
CA ILE A 61 7.41 5.74 19.04
C ILE A 61 8.09 5.81 20.39
N GLN A 62 7.36 5.33 21.40
CA GLN A 62 7.80 5.19 22.77
C GLN A 62 8.13 3.74 23.07
N ARG A 63 9.22 3.53 23.80
CA ARG A 63 9.64 2.23 24.33
C ARG A 63 9.83 2.34 25.82
N SER A 64 9.16 1.49 26.60
CA SER A 64 9.23 1.52 28.06
C SER A 64 8.98 2.94 28.64
N GLY A 65 8.07 3.69 28.01
CA GLY A 65 7.71 5.07 28.39
C GLY A 65 8.66 6.17 27.89
N GLN A 66 9.80 5.83 27.29
CA GLN A 66 10.73 6.80 26.70
C GLN A 66 10.44 6.99 25.20
N THR A 67 10.34 8.23 24.74
CA THR A 67 10.28 8.53 23.31
C THR A 67 11.64 8.26 22.65
N ILE A 68 11.67 7.32 21.72
CA ILE A 68 12.88 6.96 20.95
C ILE A 68 12.80 7.52 19.52
N LEU A 69 11.61 7.53 18.92
CA LEU A 69 11.36 8.16 17.63
C LEU A 69 10.37 9.32 17.78
N ASP A 70 10.69 10.44 17.15
CA ASP A 70 9.77 11.55 16.88
C ASP A 70 10.12 12.13 15.51
N ALA A 71 9.35 11.80 14.48
CA ALA A 71 9.68 12.11 13.10
C ALA A 71 8.46 12.55 12.28
N ALA A 72 8.65 13.53 11.40
CA ALA A 72 7.67 13.86 10.39
C ALA A 72 7.52 12.70 9.40
N LEU A 73 6.29 12.47 8.93
CA LEU A 73 6.01 11.50 7.88
C LEU A 73 6.24 12.10 6.49
N PRO A 74 6.46 11.25 5.46
CA PRO A 74 6.48 11.69 4.07
C PRO A 74 5.21 12.46 3.68
N ASN A 75 5.38 13.31 2.67
CA ASN A 75 4.30 14.08 2.07
C ASN A 75 4.55 14.17 0.57
N ASP A 76 4.41 13.03 -0.10
CA ASP A 76 4.81 12.90 -1.52
C ASP A 76 3.88 13.69 -2.45
N SER A 77 2.66 13.97 -2.01
CA SER A 77 1.68 14.80 -2.70
C SER A 77 0.76 15.49 -1.69
N GLU A 78 -0.04 16.46 -2.15
CA GLU A 78 -1.08 17.09 -1.31
C GLU A 78 -2.20 16.14 -0.87
N TYR A 79 -2.33 15.00 -1.56
CA TYR A 79 -3.30 13.95 -1.26
C TYR A 79 -2.74 12.86 -0.33
N ASP A 80 -1.44 12.92 0.00
CA ASP A 80 -0.76 11.92 0.81
C ASP A 80 -1.36 11.89 2.22
N ARG A 81 -1.89 10.73 2.60
CA ARG A 81 -2.67 10.60 3.85
C ARG A 81 -2.50 9.23 4.49
N PRO A 82 -2.59 9.15 5.83
CA PRO A 82 -2.69 7.88 6.53
C PRO A 82 -3.99 7.16 6.18
N LEU A 83 -3.97 5.83 6.10
CA LEU A 83 -5.15 5.00 5.82
C LEU A 83 -5.86 4.49 7.10
N VAL A 84 -5.53 5.06 8.25
CA VAL A 84 -5.91 4.59 9.60
C VAL A 84 -7.40 4.57 9.92
N ASP A 85 -8.21 5.28 9.15
CA ASP A 85 -9.68 5.31 9.29
C ASP A 85 -10.40 4.64 8.11
N THR A 86 -9.69 3.80 7.36
CA THR A 86 -10.23 3.04 6.24
C THR A 86 -10.25 1.55 6.56
N GLU A 87 -11.19 0.81 5.97
CA GLU A 87 -11.25 -0.65 6.13
C GLU A 87 -10.04 -1.38 5.50
N TYR A 88 -9.25 -0.68 4.68
CA TYR A 88 -8.15 -1.24 3.90
C TYR A 88 -6.76 -0.86 4.44
N GLY A 89 -6.67 -0.05 5.50
CA GLY A 89 -5.41 0.46 6.04
C GLY A 89 -5.06 -0.09 7.41
N TYR A 90 -3.76 -0.32 7.64
CA TYR A 90 -3.23 -0.73 8.93
C TYR A 90 -2.49 0.41 9.64
N PHE A 91 -2.76 0.57 10.93
CA PHE A 91 -1.85 1.19 11.87
C PHE A 91 -1.76 0.31 13.12
N ARG A 92 -0.65 -0.41 13.26
CA ARG A 92 -0.48 -1.47 14.26
C ARG A 92 0.94 -1.51 14.81
N VAL A 93 1.06 -2.01 16.03
CA VAL A 93 2.33 -2.50 16.57
C VAL A 93 2.22 -4.02 16.59
N VAL A 94 3.10 -4.70 15.87
CA VAL A 94 2.98 -6.13 15.56
C VAL A 94 4.37 -6.73 15.35
N ASP A 95 4.59 -7.95 15.84
CA ASP A 95 5.81 -8.73 15.57
C ASP A 95 5.72 -9.32 14.16
N LEU A 96 6.44 -8.73 13.20
CA LEU A 96 6.48 -9.18 11.80
C LEU A 96 7.62 -10.16 11.54
N GLU A 97 8.65 -10.17 12.39
CA GLU A 97 9.86 -10.99 12.22
C GLU A 97 9.79 -12.31 13.00
N GLY A 98 8.92 -12.41 14.00
CA GLY A 98 8.75 -13.56 14.90
C GLY A 98 9.79 -13.63 16.02
N ASP A 99 10.49 -12.52 16.31
CA ASP A 99 11.57 -12.47 17.30
C ASP A 99 11.13 -11.85 18.64
N ARG A 100 9.82 -11.58 18.80
CA ARG A 100 9.18 -10.91 19.94
C ARG A 100 9.58 -9.44 20.11
N GLU A 101 10.25 -8.86 19.12
CA GLU A 101 10.52 -7.43 19.03
C GLU A 101 9.53 -6.82 18.04
N PRO A 102 8.50 -6.07 18.50
CA PRO A 102 7.44 -5.69 17.59
C PRO A 102 7.81 -4.47 16.73
N GLU A 103 7.47 -4.53 15.45
CA GLU A 103 7.51 -3.41 14.52
C GLU A 103 6.28 -2.51 14.64
N VAL A 104 6.42 -1.27 14.16
CA VAL A 104 5.29 -0.37 13.91
C VAL A 104 5.00 -0.33 12.41
N LEU A 105 3.80 -0.74 12.03
CA LEU A 105 3.31 -0.74 10.66
C LEU A 105 2.28 0.39 10.49
N LEU A 106 2.52 1.26 9.51
CA LEU A 106 1.59 2.33 9.11
C LEU A 106 1.38 2.31 7.60
N ASP A 107 0.12 2.21 7.17
CA ASP A 107 -0.26 2.35 5.77
C ASP A 107 -0.67 3.78 5.43
N LEU A 108 -0.23 4.20 4.26
CA LEU A 108 -0.47 5.51 3.67
C LEU A 108 -0.87 5.37 2.20
N PHE A 109 -1.35 6.47 1.64
CA PHE A 109 -1.82 6.54 0.26
C PHE A 109 -1.44 7.88 -0.33
N THR A 110 -0.77 7.86 -1.49
CA THR A 110 -0.23 9.08 -2.11
C THR A 110 -1.21 9.86 -2.98
N GLY A 111 -2.47 9.43 -3.15
CA GLY A 111 -3.47 10.23 -3.89
C GLY A 111 -3.93 9.76 -5.26
N GLY A 112 -3.56 8.56 -5.72
CA GLY A 112 -3.94 8.07 -7.06
C GLY A 112 -5.37 7.55 -7.15
N ALA A 113 -6.04 7.70 -8.30
CA ALA A 113 -7.45 7.34 -8.49
C ALA A 113 -7.80 5.87 -8.13
N HIS A 114 -6.87 4.93 -8.35
CA HIS A 114 -7.09 3.49 -8.17
C HIS A 114 -5.85 2.76 -7.64
N CYS A 115 -4.87 3.47 -7.05
CA CYS A 115 -3.56 2.91 -6.76
C CYS A 115 -2.92 3.43 -5.48
N CYS A 116 -1.63 3.13 -5.35
CA CYS A 116 -0.62 3.93 -4.69
C CYS A 116 -0.70 3.95 -3.18
N THR A 117 -1.00 2.78 -2.62
CA THR A 117 -0.80 2.52 -1.20
C THR A 117 0.65 2.12 -0.96
N TYR A 118 1.16 2.52 0.21
CA TYR A 118 2.47 2.14 0.68
C TYR A 118 2.45 2.00 2.19
N SER A 119 3.35 1.20 2.74
CA SER A 119 3.57 1.11 4.17
C SER A 119 4.88 1.77 4.56
N LEU A 120 4.91 2.35 5.75
CA LEU A 120 6.12 2.58 6.51
C LEU A 120 6.19 1.54 7.63
N ILE A 121 7.31 0.83 7.70
CA ILE A 121 7.60 -0.12 8.77
C ILE A 121 8.75 0.41 9.58
N TYR A 122 8.52 0.62 10.88
CA TYR A 122 9.54 1.02 11.83
C TYR A 122 10.01 -0.19 12.61
N ARG A 123 11.31 -0.46 12.52
CA ARG A 123 11.99 -1.58 13.16
C ARG A 123 12.99 -1.04 14.18
N TYR A 124 13.03 -1.63 15.37
CA TYR A 124 14.00 -1.24 16.38
C TYR A 124 15.35 -1.93 16.13
N ASP A 125 16.42 -1.14 16.07
CA ASP A 125 17.79 -1.67 16.07
C ASP A 125 18.37 -1.58 17.48
N SER A 126 18.51 -2.74 18.13
CA SER A 126 19.05 -2.86 19.48
C SER A 126 20.51 -2.42 19.60
N LYS A 127 21.30 -2.44 18.51
CA LYS A 127 22.70 -2.02 18.52
C LYS A 127 22.84 -0.51 18.59
N THR A 128 21.99 0.20 17.86
CA THR A 128 22.00 1.67 17.84
C THR A 128 20.98 2.30 18.80
N GLN A 129 20.11 1.47 19.38
CA GLN A 129 18.99 1.85 20.24
C GLN A 129 18.04 2.86 19.57
N ARG A 130 17.85 2.72 18.25
CA ARG A 130 17.04 3.63 17.43
C ARG A 130 16.08 2.85 16.55
N TYR A 131 15.01 3.51 16.13
CA TYR A 131 14.14 3.01 15.08
C TYR A 131 14.71 3.37 13.71
N THR A 132 14.68 2.40 12.79
CA THR A 132 14.85 2.61 11.36
C THR A 132 13.50 2.50 10.68
N SER A 133 13.27 3.25 9.60
CA SER A 133 12.07 3.13 8.79
C SER A 133 12.40 2.59 7.39
N GLU A 134 11.53 1.71 6.90
CA GLU A 134 11.55 1.25 5.52
C GLU A 134 10.19 1.49 4.87
N ARG A 135 10.19 1.86 3.59
CA ARG A 135 8.99 2.08 2.80
C ARG A 135 8.73 0.90 1.88
N PHE A 136 7.50 0.39 1.89
CA PHE A 136 7.02 -0.62 0.96
C PHE A 136 5.89 -0.09 0.07
N ASP A 137 6.17 0.09 -1.21
CA ASP A 137 5.17 0.45 -2.21
C ASP A 137 4.38 -0.78 -2.67
N TRP A 138 3.08 -0.77 -2.42
CA TRP A 138 2.13 -1.81 -2.82
C TRP A 138 1.42 -1.50 -4.13
N ALA A 139 1.66 -0.30 -4.67
CA ALA A 139 0.99 0.25 -5.84
C ALA A 139 -0.53 0.06 -5.72
N HIS A 140 -1.21 -0.55 -6.69
CA HIS A 140 -2.66 -0.65 -6.67
C HIS A 140 -3.21 -1.91 -6.02
N SER A 141 -2.38 -2.93 -5.83
CA SER A 141 -2.85 -4.21 -5.29
C SER A 141 -3.04 -4.19 -3.77
N GLY A 142 -2.36 -3.28 -3.05
CA GLY A 142 -2.34 -3.29 -1.59
C GLY A 142 -1.85 -4.64 -1.05
N TYR A 143 -2.26 -4.99 0.16
CA TYR A 143 -2.02 -6.30 0.75
C TYR A 143 -3.05 -6.62 1.83
N ARG A 144 -3.09 -7.87 2.26
CA ARG A 144 -3.68 -8.27 3.54
C ARG A 144 -2.62 -8.89 4.42
N LEU A 145 -2.64 -8.55 5.71
CA LEU A 145 -1.72 -9.09 6.70
C LEU A 145 -2.36 -10.33 7.33
N GLU A 146 -1.83 -11.51 7.00
CA GLU A 146 -2.42 -12.80 7.36
C GLU A 146 -1.30 -13.78 7.76
N ASP A 147 -1.47 -14.50 8.86
CA ASP A 147 -0.62 -15.65 9.20
C ASP A 147 -1.11 -16.87 8.39
N LEU A 148 -0.52 -17.07 7.21
CA LEU A 148 -1.03 -17.97 6.18
C LEU A 148 -0.74 -19.44 6.48
N ASP A 149 0.36 -19.73 7.18
CA ASP A 149 0.77 -21.09 7.56
C ASP A 149 0.62 -21.39 9.06
N ARG A 150 0.15 -20.42 9.85
CA ARG A 150 -0.14 -20.54 11.29
C ARG A 150 1.12 -20.76 12.13
N ASP A 151 2.25 -20.18 11.71
CA ASP A 151 3.50 -20.23 12.44
C ASP A 151 3.62 -19.10 13.49
N GLY A 152 2.63 -18.21 13.55
CA GLY A 152 2.59 -17.05 14.44
C GLY A 152 3.27 -15.81 13.88
N ILE A 153 3.77 -15.86 12.64
CA ILE A 153 4.42 -14.75 11.95
C ILE A 153 3.56 -14.36 10.75
N PRO A 154 3.09 -13.10 10.65
CA PRO A 154 2.20 -12.72 9.56
C PRO A 154 2.94 -12.53 8.23
N GLU A 155 2.25 -12.88 7.14
CA GLU A 155 2.63 -12.55 5.77
C GLU A 155 1.83 -11.38 5.19
N PHE A 156 2.48 -10.64 4.31
CA PHE A 156 1.83 -9.67 3.42
C PHE A 156 1.36 -10.39 2.16
N ARG A 157 0.07 -10.76 2.12
CA ARG A 157 -0.57 -11.34 0.94
C ARG A 157 -0.97 -10.23 -0.03
N SER A 158 -0.23 -10.10 -1.12
CA SER A 158 -0.38 -9.07 -2.17
C SER A 158 -0.47 -9.70 -3.57
N LEU A 159 -0.34 -8.89 -4.62
CA LEU A 159 -0.29 -9.31 -6.02
C LEU A 159 0.88 -8.62 -6.74
N ASN A 160 1.36 -9.24 -7.81
CA ASN A 160 2.45 -8.69 -8.61
C ASN A 160 1.94 -7.64 -9.60
N ASN A 161 2.00 -6.37 -9.16
CA ASN A 161 1.56 -5.20 -9.91
C ASN A 161 2.23 -5.03 -11.29
N ARG A 162 3.37 -5.70 -11.59
CA ARG A 162 4.02 -5.61 -12.91
C ARG A 162 3.15 -6.15 -14.05
N PHE A 163 2.15 -6.97 -13.74
CA PHE A 163 1.21 -7.51 -14.74
C PHE A 163 0.15 -6.50 -15.17
N ALA A 164 -0.08 -5.44 -14.40
CA ALA A 164 -0.95 -4.35 -14.81
C ALA A 164 -0.45 -3.72 -16.11
N TYR A 165 -1.34 -3.60 -17.10
CA TYR A 165 -1.04 -3.06 -18.43
C TYR A 165 -0.03 -3.85 -19.29
N ALA A 166 0.54 -4.95 -18.78
CA ALA A 166 1.58 -5.69 -19.49
C ALA A 166 1.01 -6.48 -20.69
N PHE A 167 -0.22 -6.99 -20.56
CA PHE A 167 -0.82 -7.89 -21.56
C PHE A 167 -2.28 -7.57 -21.90
N ALA A 168 -2.88 -6.60 -21.23
CA ALA A 168 -4.26 -6.15 -21.39
C ALA A 168 -4.39 -4.71 -20.86
N SER A 169 -5.55 -4.07 -21.04
CA SER A 169 -5.94 -2.89 -20.28
C SER A 169 -5.88 -3.18 -18.76
N PHE A 170 -5.92 -2.14 -17.92
CA PHE A 170 -5.97 -2.33 -16.47
C PHE A 170 -7.16 -3.21 -16.06
N ALA A 171 -8.34 -2.93 -16.61
CA ALA A 171 -9.56 -3.68 -16.33
C ALA A 171 -9.46 -5.15 -16.77
N GLY A 172 -8.71 -5.43 -17.84
CA GLY A 172 -8.44 -6.78 -18.31
C GLY A 172 -7.24 -7.48 -17.66
N SER A 173 -6.48 -6.78 -16.82
CA SER A 173 -5.25 -7.32 -16.22
C SER A 173 -5.56 -8.08 -14.93
N ALA A 174 -5.42 -9.40 -14.96
CA ALA A 174 -5.26 -10.17 -13.73
C ALA A 174 -3.77 -10.21 -13.32
N MET A 175 -3.51 -10.43 -12.04
CA MET A 175 -2.17 -10.31 -11.45
C MET A 175 -1.88 -11.49 -10.53
N PRO A 176 -0.73 -12.15 -10.69
CA PRO A 176 -0.42 -13.33 -9.91
C PRO A 176 -0.10 -12.97 -8.47
N LEU A 177 -0.23 -13.96 -7.60
CA LEU A 177 -0.07 -13.88 -6.17
C LEU A 177 1.37 -13.49 -5.85
N GLN A 178 1.53 -12.60 -4.87
CA GLN A 178 2.82 -12.30 -4.31
C GLN A 178 2.72 -12.23 -2.80
N ILE A 179 3.48 -13.07 -2.11
CA ILE A 179 3.46 -13.17 -0.65
C ILE A 179 4.83 -12.78 -0.14
N TRP A 180 4.84 -11.84 0.80
CA TRP A 180 6.06 -11.34 1.41
C TRP A 180 6.09 -11.64 2.91
N GLN A 181 7.27 -11.98 3.42
CA GLN A 181 7.59 -11.92 4.85
C GLN A 181 8.50 -10.73 5.10
N TYR A 182 8.39 -10.09 6.26
CA TYR A 182 9.35 -9.08 6.71
C TYR A 182 10.43 -9.76 7.54
N ARG A 183 11.70 -9.63 7.15
CA ARG A 183 12.82 -10.27 7.83
C ARG A 183 14.05 -9.37 7.78
N GLN A 184 14.64 -9.14 8.95
CA GLN A 184 15.83 -8.32 9.16
C GLN A 184 15.74 -6.94 8.50
N GLY A 185 14.57 -6.32 8.58
CA GLY A 185 14.35 -5.00 7.99
C GLY A 185 14.26 -5.00 6.47
N GLN A 186 13.79 -6.11 5.86
CA GLN A 186 13.60 -6.24 4.41
C GLN A 186 12.40 -7.12 4.09
N ARG A 187 11.79 -6.91 2.92
CA ARG A 187 10.79 -7.83 2.35
C ARG A 187 11.45 -9.02 1.66
N VAL A 188 10.98 -10.22 1.96
CA VAL A 188 11.43 -11.48 1.35
C VAL A 188 10.26 -12.11 0.62
N ASP A 189 10.40 -12.34 -0.69
CA ASP A 189 9.38 -13.04 -1.47
C ASP A 189 9.34 -14.51 -1.07
N VAL A 190 8.25 -14.92 -0.44
CA VAL A 190 8.03 -16.29 0.05
C VAL A 190 6.91 -16.99 -0.71
N THR A 191 6.45 -16.43 -1.83
CA THR A 191 5.28 -16.93 -2.59
C THR A 191 5.35 -18.43 -2.87
N ARG A 192 6.53 -18.95 -3.22
CA ARG A 192 6.75 -20.38 -3.52
C ARG A 192 6.50 -21.32 -2.34
N ARG A 193 6.49 -20.83 -1.09
CA ARG A 193 6.16 -21.62 0.10
C ARG A 193 4.67 -21.96 0.20
N TYR A 194 3.82 -21.31 -0.60
CA TYR A 194 2.36 -21.49 -0.58
C TYR A 194 1.82 -22.09 -1.88
N PRO A 195 2.25 -23.31 -2.28
CA PRO A 195 1.86 -23.92 -3.55
C PRO A 195 0.34 -24.17 -3.66
N LYS A 196 -0.35 -24.37 -2.54
CA LYS A 196 -1.82 -24.51 -2.53
C LYS A 196 -2.51 -23.22 -2.99
N LEU A 197 -2.04 -22.05 -2.52
CA LEU A 197 -2.60 -20.76 -2.91
C LEU A 197 -2.29 -20.44 -4.38
N LEU A 198 -1.06 -20.73 -4.82
CA LEU A 198 -0.68 -20.62 -6.23
C LEU A 198 -1.53 -21.51 -7.14
N TYR A 199 -1.76 -22.76 -6.75
CA TYR A 199 -2.62 -23.67 -7.51
C TYR A 199 -4.05 -23.17 -7.61
N GLN A 200 -4.62 -22.70 -6.48
CA GLN A 200 -5.97 -22.13 -6.45
C GLN A 200 -6.07 -20.91 -7.37
N GLN A 201 -5.07 -20.03 -7.35
CA GLN A 201 -5.11 -18.83 -8.18
C GLN A 201 -4.93 -19.14 -9.67
N ALA A 202 -3.99 -20.02 -10.03
CA ALA A 202 -3.85 -20.51 -11.40
C ALA A 202 -5.16 -21.14 -11.91
N TYR A 203 -5.84 -21.92 -11.06
CA TYR A 203 -7.15 -22.49 -11.39
C TYR A 203 -8.21 -21.41 -11.61
N THR A 204 -8.26 -20.37 -10.77
CA THR A 204 -9.15 -19.22 -10.95
C THR A 204 -8.89 -18.51 -12.28
N PHE A 205 -7.64 -18.18 -12.61
CA PHE A 205 -7.32 -17.53 -13.89
C PHE A 205 -7.73 -18.39 -15.09
N TRP A 206 -7.53 -19.69 -15.01
CA TRP A 206 -7.94 -20.61 -16.07
C TRP A 206 -9.46 -20.65 -16.26
N ASN A 207 -10.22 -20.69 -15.17
CA ASN A 207 -11.69 -20.67 -15.24
C ASN A 207 -12.19 -19.34 -15.80
N SER A 208 -11.66 -18.21 -15.31
CA SER A 208 -11.99 -16.89 -15.85
C SER A 208 -11.66 -16.78 -17.34
N TYR A 209 -10.55 -17.36 -17.80
CA TYR A 209 -10.23 -17.43 -19.23
C TYR A 209 -11.30 -18.22 -20.00
N THR A 210 -11.72 -19.37 -19.47
CA THR A 210 -12.71 -20.24 -20.11
C THR A 210 -14.06 -19.53 -20.24
N GLU A 211 -14.50 -18.83 -19.19
CA GLU A 211 -15.71 -18.01 -19.20
C GLU A 211 -15.61 -16.80 -20.15
N ALA A 212 -14.47 -16.10 -20.14
CA ALA A 212 -14.21 -14.97 -21.01
C ALA A 212 -14.28 -15.36 -22.49
N LYS A 213 -13.75 -16.54 -22.84
CA LYS A 213 -13.83 -17.09 -24.19
C LYS A 213 -15.26 -17.38 -24.63
N GLN A 214 -16.10 -17.92 -23.74
CA GLN A 214 -17.53 -18.15 -24.04
C GLN A 214 -18.28 -16.85 -24.32
N LYS A 215 -17.84 -15.73 -23.72
CA LYS A 215 -18.42 -14.40 -23.88
C LYS A 215 -17.78 -13.58 -25.00
N THR A 216 -16.85 -14.14 -25.77
CA THR A 216 -16.12 -13.42 -26.83
C THR A 216 -15.31 -12.22 -26.32
N TYR A 217 -14.86 -12.26 -25.06
CA TYR A 217 -14.02 -11.21 -24.51
C TYR A 217 -12.63 -11.23 -25.16
N GLU A 218 -12.11 -10.06 -25.51
CA GLU A 218 -10.91 -9.94 -26.37
C GLU A 218 -9.58 -9.94 -25.58
N GLU A 219 -9.55 -9.46 -24.33
CA GLU A 219 -8.29 -9.26 -23.57
C GLU A 219 -7.84 -10.49 -22.78
N VAL A 220 -8.06 -11.69 -23.32
CA VAL A 220 -7.78 -12.97 -22.65
C VAL A 220 -6.31 -13.18 -22.25
N LYS A 221 -5.37 -12.44 -22.86
CA LYS A 221 -3.95 -12.46 -22.49
C LYS A 221 -3.73 -12.00 -21.05
N GLY A 222 -4.55 -11.06 -20.57
CA GLY A 222 -4.53 -10.57 -19.19
C GLY A 222 -4.88 -11.64 -18.16
N LEU A 223 -5.46 -12.78 -18.59
CA LEU A 223 -5.74 -13.96 -17.75
C LEU A 223 -4.71 -15.08 -17.98
N LEU A 224 -4.28 -15.29 -19.23
CA LEU A 224 -3.32 -16.34 -19.59
C LEU A 224 -1.90 -16.06 -19.08
N ALA A 225 -1.46 -14.80 -19.09
CA ALA A 225 -0.15 -14.41 -18.60
C ALA A 225 0.05 -14.68 -17.10
N PRO A 226 -0.82 -14.23 -16.18
CA PRO A 226 -0.69 -14.53 -14.76
C PRO A 226 -0.93 -16.01 -14.45
N TYR A 227 -1.82 -16.70 -15.19
CA TYR A 227 -1.94 -18.16 -15.13
C TYR A 227 -0.59 -18.86 -15.33
N LEU A 228 0.11 -18.49 -16.40
CA LEU A 228 1.40 -19.10 -16.70
C LEU A 228 2.45 -18.75 -15.63
N ALA A 229 2.42 -17.53 -15.11
CA ALA A 229 3.30 -17.09 -14.03
C ALA A 229 3.19 -18.01 -12.80
N ASP A 230 1.96 -18.27 -12.33
CA ASP A 230 1.71 -19.18 -11.21
C ASP A 230 2.16 -20.61 -11.52
N LYS A 231 1.90 -21.10 -12.73
CA LYS A 231 2.38 -22.41 -13.19
C LYS A 231 3.90 -22.51 -13.14
N CYS A 232 4.63 -21.44 -13.49
CA CYS A 232 6.08 -21.41 -13.39
C CYS A 232 6.55 -21.39 -11.93
N LEU A 233 5.88 -20.66 -11.03
CA LEU A 233 6.19 -20.70 -9.59
C LEU A 233 5.96 -22.09 -8.98
N LEU A 234 4.97 -22.83 -9.48
CA LEU A 234 4.67 -24.21 -9.10
C LEU A 234 5.65 -25.25 -9.67
N GLY A 235 6.62 -24.85 -10.50
CA GLY A 235 7.50 -25.79 -11.23
C GLY A 235 6.79 -26.53 -12.37
N GLN A 236 5.60 -26.07 -12.79
CA GLN A 236 4.75 -26.65 -13.82
C GLN A 236 4.75 -25.80 -15.11
N GLY A 237 5.83 -25.06 -15.35
CA GLY A 237 5.91 -24.10 -16.46
C GLY A 237 5.79 -24.74 -17.85
N GLN A 238 6.37 -25.94 -18.06
CA GLN A 238 6.25 -26.67 -19.32
C GLN A 238 4.79 -27.03 -19.65
N ASP A 239 4.07 -27.60 -18.67
CA ASP A 239 2.64 -27.90 -18.77
C ASP A 239 1.81 -26.62 -19.01
N GLY A 240 2.10 -25.55 -18.26
CA GLY A 240 1.47 -24.25 -18.45
C GLY A 240 1.65 -23.72 -19.87
N TRP A 241 2.87 -23.76 -20.40
CA TRP A 241 3.18 -23.32 -21.77
C TRP A 241 2.49 -24.16 -22.82
N GLN A 242 2.51 -25.49 -22.68
CA GLN A 242 1.80 -26.39 -23.59
C GLN A 242 0.33 -26.01 -23.66
N ARG A 243 -0.31 -25.80 -22.51
CA ARG A 243 -1.72 -25.43 -22.44
C ARG A 243 -2.00 -24.06 -23.06
N VAL A 244 -1.19 -23.04 -22.75
CA VAL A 244 -1.31 -21.70 -23.33
C VAL A 244 -1.15 -21.74 -24.85
N ARG A 245 -0.15 -22.48 -25.37
CA ARG A 245 0.10 -22.63 -26.81
C ARG A 245 -1.01 -23.34 -27.55
N GLN A 246 -1.60 -24.36 -26.95
CA GLN A 246 -2.75 -25.08 -27.54
C GLN A 246 -4.00 -24.20 -27.56
N THR A 247 -4.12 -23.29 -26.61
CA THR A 247 -5.35 -22.56 -26.35
C THR A 247 -5.42 -21.20 -27.06
N TYR A 248 -4.31 -20.46 -27.11
CA TYR A 248 -4.22 -19.16 -27.76
C TYR A 248 -3.75 -19.31 -29.21
N GLN A 249 -4.71 -19.19 -30.15
CA GLN A 249 -4.49 -19.36 -31.60
C GLN A 249 -4.69 -18.06 -32.41
N GLU A 250 -4.74 -16.91 -31.73
CA GLU A 250 -4.92 -15.63 -32.41
C GLU A 250 -3.70 -15.28 -33.28
N ARG A 251 -3.91 -14.36 -34.24
CA ARG A 251 -2.92 -14.01 -35.27
C ARG A 251 -1.58 -13.52 -34.72
N ASP A 252 -1.56 -12.97 -33.52
CA ASP A 252 -0.40 -12.38 -32.87
C ASP A 252 0.25 -13.29 -31.81
N ARG A 253 -0.11 -14.58 -31.78
CA ARG A 253 0.37 -15.57 -30.82
C ARG A 253 1.89 -15.63 -30.67
N ASP A 254 2.65 -15.52 -31.76
CA ASP A 254 4.11 -15.66 -31.72
C ASP A 254 4.76 -14.46 -31.02
N SER A 255 4.28 -13.25 -31.31
CA SER A 255 4.67 -12.03 -30.61
C SER A 255 4.28 -12.08 -29.14
N PHE A 256 3.04 -12.52 -28.84
CA PHE A 256 2.58 -12.69 -27.47
C PHE A 256 3.47 -13.67 -26.67
N PHE A 257 3.74 -14.86 -27.21
CA PHE A 257 4.55 -15.86 -26.52
C PHE A 257 6.00 -15.40 -26.32
N THR A 258 6.58 -14.71 -27.30
CA THR A 258 7.92 -14.14 -27.18
C THR A 258 7.98 -13.10 -26.06
N ASN A 259 7.04 -12.15 -26.06
CA ASN A 259 6.97 -11.11 -25.04
C ASN A 259 6.69 -11.69 -23.66
N LEU A 260 5.77 -12.65 -23.55
CA LEU A 260 5.43 -13.30 -22.29
C LEU A 260 6.63 -14.06 -21.72
N ARG A 261 7.38 -14.79 -22.55
CA ARG A 261 8.59 -15.51 -22.11
C ARG A 261 9.64 -14.55 -21.56
N GLN A 262 9.90 -13.46 -22.27
CA GLN A 262 10.87 -12.44 -21.82
C GLN A 262 10.41 -11.81 -20.50
N PHE A 263 9.16 -11.37 -20.44
CA PHE A 263 8.57 -10.75 -19.26
C PHE A 263 8.63 -11.67 -18.03
N LEU A 264 8.27 -12.95 -18.18
CA LEU A 264 8.34 -13.93 -17.10
C LEU A 264 9.78 -14.17 -16.63
N LYS A 265 10.74 -14.26 -17.57
CA LYS A 265 12.17 -14.41 -17.24
C LYS A 265 12.70 -13.22 -16.44
N GLU A 266 12.41 -11.99 -16.88
CA GLU A 266 12.79 -10.75 -16.19
C GLU A 266 12.04 -10.54 -14.86
N GLY A 267 10.88 -11.19 -14.72
CA GLY A 267 10.09 -11.24 -13.49
C GLY A 267 10.51 -12.32 -12.50
N GLY A 268 11.51 -13.16 -12.83
CA GLY A 268 11.96 -14.25 -11.95
C GLY A 268 11.07 -15.51 -11.97
N TYR A 269 10.16 -15.62 -12.94
CA TYR A 269 9.33 -16.79 -13.17
C TYR A 269 10.09 -17.80 -14.03
N GLN A 270 10.72 -18.78 -13.37
CA GLN A 270 11.48 -19.83 -14.04
C GLN A 270 10.56 -20.95 -14.50
N CYS A 271 10.20 -20.96 -15.79
CA CYS A 271 9.23 -21.90 -16.35
C CYS A 271 9.81 -23.26 -16.78
N GLY A 272 11.07 -23.57 -16.43
CA GLY A 272 11.82 -24.72 -16.94
C GLY A 272 12.47 -24.47 -18.31
N LYS A 273 13.32 -25.39 -18.78
CA LYS A 273 13.83 -25.36 -20.16
C LYS A 273 12.72 -25.85 -21.08
N GLU A 274 12.38 -25.03 -22.07
CA GLU A 274 11.42 -25.36 -23.13
C GLU A 274 12.01 -26.27 -24.20
#